data_AF-A0A099NRK5-F1
#
_entry.id   AF-A0A099NRK5-F1
#
_cell.length_a   1.000
_cell.length_b   1.000
_cell.length_c   1.000
_cell.angle_alpha   90.00
_cell.angle_beta   90.00
_cell.angle_gamma   90.00
#
_symmetry.space_group_name_H-M   'P 1'
#
loop_
_entity.id
_entity.type
_entity.pdbx_description
1 polymer ?
#
loop_
_entity_poly.entity_id
_entity_poly.type
_entity_poly.pdbx_seq_one_letter_code
_entity_poly.pdbx_strand_id
1 'polypeptide(L)'
;MFRHINKLKGAHALRRFATASNTRLTVLPNGMTVATEQIPHTLTATVGVWIDAGSRADVTDKTSGTAHFLEHLAFKGTKNRTQ
;
A
#
# COMPACT_ATOMS: atom_id res chain seq x y z
N MET A 1 24.08 -40.54 -8.43
CA MET A 1 22.83 -39.87 -8.86
C MET A 1 22.27 -39.08 -7.68
N PHE A 2 22.81 -37.87 -7.42
CA PHE A 2 22.34 -36.97 -6.36
C PHE A 2 21.61 -35.81 -7.02
N ARG A 3 20.30 -35.68 -6.80
CA ARG A 3 19.52 -34.53 -7.26
C ARG A 3 19.56 -33.43 -6.20
N HIS A 4 20.15 -32.30 -6.57
CA HIS A 4 20.00 -31.01 -5.90
C HIS A 4 18.51 -30.62 -5.86
N ILE A 5 17.94 -30.47 -4.67
CA ILE A 5 16.65 -29.79 -4.47
C ILE A 5 16.98 -28.33 -4.20
N ASN A 6 16.79 -27.49 -5.21
CA ASN A 6 16.94 -26.05 -5.08
C ASN A 6 15.75 -25.53 -4.25
N LYS A 7 16.04 -25.00 -3.07
CA LYS A 7 15.07 -24.40 -2.14
C LYS A 7 14.47 -23.16 -2.81
N LEU A 8 13.24 -23.25 -3.30
CA LEU A 8 12.49 -22.11 -3.80
C LEU A 8 12.37 -21.07 -2.67
N LYS A 9 13.09 -19.95 -2.81
CA LYS A 9 12.91 -18.78 -1.95
C LYS A 9 11.47 -18.27 -2.17
N GLY A 10 10.77 -18.10 -1.06
CA GLY A 10 9.33 -17.84 -1.01
C GLY A 10 8.89 -16.73 -1.96
N ALA A 11 8.06 -17.11 -2.93
CA ALA A 11 7.16 -16.18 -3.56
C ALA A 11 6.15 -15.74 -2.50
N HIS A 12 6.27 -14.50 -2.00
CA HIS A 12 5.14 -13.84 -1.36
C HIS A 12 3.98 -13.95 -2.34
N ALA A 13 2.96 -14.73 -1.97
CA ALA A 13 1.79 -14.96 -2.80
C ALA A 13 1.24 -13.62 -3.27
N LEU A 14 1.37 -13.35 -4.57
CA LEU A 14 0.80 -12.17 -5.20
C LEU A 14 -0.70 -12.21 -4.91
N ARG A 15 -1.17 -11.37 -3.98
CA ARG A 15 -2.58 -11.13 -3.75
C ARG A 15 -3.19 -10.76 -5.10
N ARG A 16 -3.99 -11.66 -5.67
CA ARG A 16 -4.73 -11.40 -6.91
C ARG A 16 -5.82 -10.40 -6.56
N PHE A 17 -5.52 -9.11 -6.72
CA PHE A 17 -6.57 -8.10 -6.77
C PHE A 17 -7.47 -8.43 -7.96
N ALA A 18 -8.79 -8.39 -7.77
CA ALA A 18 -9.74 -8.56 -8.85
C ALA A 18 -9.45 -7.49 -9.91
N THR A 19 -9.10 -7.91 -11.12
CA THR A 19 -8.83 -6.99 -12.22
C THR A 19 -10.17 -6.49 -12.74
N ALA A 20 -10.58 -5.28 -12.34
CA ALA A 20 -11.40 -4.48 -13.25
C ALA A 20 -10.60 -4.36 -14.55
N SER A 21 -11.25 -4.51 -15.70
CA SER A 21 -10.59 -4.84 -16.98
C SER A 21 -9.52 -3.83 -17.42
N ASN A 22 -9.49 -2.62 -16.85
CA ASN A 22 -8.58 -1.53 -17.21
C ASN A 22 -7.60 -1.12 -16.10
N THR A 23 -7.60 -1.77 -14.93
CA THR A 23 -6.67 -1.39 -13.85
C THR A 23 -5.30 -2.02 -14.08
N ARG A 24 -4.28 -1.20 -14.29
CA ARG A 24 -2.87 -1.62 -14.39
C ARG A 24 -2.22 -1.63 -13.01
N LEU A 25 -1.62 -2.77 -12.63
CA LEU A 25 -0.84 -2.93 -11.40
C LEU A 25 0.66 -2.94 -11.71
N THR A 26 1.45 -2.21 -10.93
CA THR A 26 2.92 -2.23 -10.97
C THR A 26 3.45 -2.41 -9.56
N VAL A 27 4.35 -3.36 -9.35
CA VAL A 27 5.11 -3.49 -8.10
C VAL A 27 6.48 -2.84 -8.33
N LEU A 28 6.80 -1.82 -7.54
CA LEU A 28 8.08 -1.12 -7.60
C LEU A 28 9.19 -1.94 -6.92
N PRO A 29 10.48 -1.65 -7.18
CA PRO A 29 11.59 -2.37 -6.56
C PRO A 29 11.62 -2.33 -5.02
N ASN A 30 10.99 -1.32 -4.41
CA ASN A 30 10.83 -1.20 -2.95
C ASN A 30 9.63 -1.97 -2.38
N GLY A 31 8.89 -2.71 -3.22
CA GLY A 31 7.71 -3.49 -2.83
C GLY A 31 6.39 -2.72 -2.84
N MET A 32 6.39 -1.41 -3.11
CA MET A 32 5.15 -0.64 -3.20
C MET A 32 4.33 -1.04 -4.43
N THR A 33 3.03 -1.26 -4.25
CA THR A 33 2.11 -1.54 -5.35
C THR A 33 1.45 -0.23 -5.80
N VAL A 34 1.54 0.06 -7.10
CA VAL A 34 0.88 1.18 -7.76
C VAL A 34 -0.23 0.62 -8.63
N ALA A 35 -1.48 0.99 -8.32
CA ALA A 35 -2.65 0.70 -9.13
C ALA A 35 -3.06 1.96 -9.89
N THR A 36 -3.18 1.88 -11.21
CA THR A 36 -3.58 3.00 -12.06
C THR A 36 -4.68 2.56 -13.01
N GLU A 37 -5.67 3.41 -13.20
CA GLU A 37 -6.72 3.21 -14.20
C GLU A 37 -6.88 4.49 -15.02
N GLN A 38 -6.79 4.36 -16.34
CA GLN A 38 -7.06 5.46 -17.25
C GLN A 38 -8.53 5.47 -17.61
N ILE A 39 -9.20 6.59 -17.36
CA ILE A 39 -10.58 6.82 -17.77
C ILE A 39 -10.54 7.87 -18.89
N PRO A 40 -10.74 7.48 -20.16
CA PRO A 40 -10.76 8.44 -21.26
C PRO A 40 -11.81 9.53 -21.04
N HIS A 41 -11.51 10.75 -21.48
CA HIS A 41 -12.40 11.91 -21.46
C HIS A 41 -12.74 12.50 -20.07
N THR A 42 -12.14 12.03 -18.98
CA THR A 42 -12.25 12.70 -17.67
C THR A 42 -11.28 13.86 -17.55
N LEU A 43 -11.74 14.99 -17.01
CA LEU A 43 -10.91 16.18 -16.73
C LEU A 43 -10.38 16.23 -15.29
N THR A 44 -10.75 15.25 -14.47
CA THR A 44 -10.35 15.14 -13.07
C THR A 44 -9.58 13.84 -12.84
N ALA A 45 -8.80 13.83 -11.77
CA ALA A 45 -8.11 12.64 -11.28
C ALA A 45 -8.22 12.57 -9.76
N THR A 46 -8.16 11.36 -9.23
CA THR A 46 -8.04 11.11 -7.80
C THR A 46 -6.78 10.28 -7.58
N VAL A 47 -6.01 10.68 -6.57
CA VAL A 47 -4.83 9.95 -6.12
C VAL A 47 -5.01 9.66 -4.64
N GLY A 48 -4.75 8.43 -4.24
CA GLY A 48 -4.82 7.99 -2.85
C GLY A 48 -3.65 7.09 -2.50
N VAL A 49 -3.33 7.03 -1.22
CA VAL A 49 -2.37 6.08 -0.66
C VAL A 49 -3.12 5.20 0.32
N TRP A 50 -3.08 3.88 0.10
CA TRP A 50 -3.67 2.91 1.00
C TRP A 50 -2.55 2.19 1.77
N ILE A 51 -2.67 2.21 3.09
CA ILE A 51 -1.72 1.58 4.00
C ILE A 51 -2.48 0.46 4.72
N ASP A 52 -1.90 -0.73 4.76
CA ASP A 52 -2.42 -1.86 5.54
C ASP A 52 -2.10 -1.68 7.03
N ALA A 53 -2.75 -0.67 7.62
CA ALA A 53 -2.61 -0.28 9.03
C ALA A 53 -3.93 0.30 9.53
N GLY A 54 -4.10 0.37 10.85
CA GLY A 54 -5.28 0.90 11.53
C GLY A 54 -5.30 0.49 12.99
N SER A 55 -6.35 0.83 13.75
CA SER A 55 -6.39 0.59 15.19
C SER A 55 -6.25 -0.89 15.59
N ARG A 56 -6.53 -1.84 14.69
CA ARG A 56 -6.25 -3.26 14.90
C ARG A 56 -4.76 -3.57 15.09
N ALA A 57 -3.89 -2.73 14.53
CA ALA A 57 -2.44 -2.82 14.67
C ALA A 57 -1.91 -2.09 15.92
N ASP A 58 -2.76 -1.42 16.70
CA ASP A 58 -2.35 -0.83 18.00
C ASP A 58 -2.15 -1.98 19.01
N VAL A 59 -0.90 -2.43 19.17
CA VAL A 59 -0.58 -3.68 19.90
C VAL A 59 -0.78 -3.55 21.43
N THR A 60 -0.68 -2.34 21.97
CA THR A 60 -0.74 -2.10 23.42
C THR A 60 -1.79 -1.07 23.79
N ASP A 61 -2.30 -1.13 25.02
CA ASP A 61 -3.22 -0.13 25.55
C ASP A 61 -2.62 1.29 25.53
N LYS A 62 -1.29 1.40 25.71
CA LYS A 62 -0.56 2.68 25.65
C LYS A 62 -0.53 3.29 24.26
N THR A 63 -0.70 2.49 23.22
CA THR A 63 -0.71 2.92 21.81
C THR A 63 -2.12 3.00 21.23
N SER A 64 -3.15 2.69 22.03
CA SER A 64 -4.55 2.75 21.59
C SER A 64 -4.91 4.15 21.09
N GLY A 65 -5.47 4.23 19.88
CA GLY A 65 -5.87 5.50 19.27
C GLY A 65 -4.77 6.18 18.45
N THR A 66 -3.59 5.55 18.30
CA THR A 66 -2.48 6.09 17.48
C THR A 66 -2.90 6.23 16.02
N ALA A 67 -3.65 5.25 15.47
CA ALA A 67 -4.12 5.33 14.09
C ALA A 67 -4.99 6.58 13.83
N HIS A 68 -5.96 6.84 14.72
CA HIS A 68 -6.84 8.00 14.62
C HIS A 68 -6.09 9.32 14.85
N PHE A 69 -5.17 9.34 15.82
CA PHE A 69 -4.34 10.50 16.08
C PHE A 69 -3.42 10.83 14.89
N LEU A 70 -2.82 9.82 14.26
CA LEU A 70 -1.98 9.99 13.09
C LEU A 70 -2.76 10.56 11.89
N GLU A 71 -4.01 10.15 11.69
CA GLU A 71 -4.89 10.72 10.66
C GLU A 71 -5.04 12.24 10.82
N HIS A 72 -5.19 12.72 12.06
CA HIS A 72 -5.31 14.16 12.34
C HIS A 72 -4.00 14.91 12.07
N LEU A 73 -2.86 14.25 12.30
CA LEU A 73 -1.54 14.84 12.08
C LEU A 73 -1.11 14.81 10.61
N ALA A 74 -1.68 13.92 9.78
CA ALA A 74 -1.31 13.76 8.38
C ALA A 74 -1.39 15.07 7.57
N PHE A 75 -2.20 16.03 8.02
CA PHE A 75 -2.42 17.31 7.36
C PHE A 75 -1.83 18.52 8.11
N LYS A 76 -1.04 18.30 9.17
CA LYS A 76 -0.47 19.36 10.02
C LYS A 76 0.90 19.87 9.59
N GLY A 77 1.25 19.66 8.32
CA GLY A 77 2.50 20.11 7.72
C GLY A 77 3.53 18.99 7.60
N THR A 78 4.57 19.28 6.83
CA THR A 78 5.69 18.39 6.55
C THR A 78 7.00 19.16 6.75
N LYS A 79 8.14 18.47 6.73
CA LYS A 79 9.47 19.11 6.82
C LYS A 79 9.68 20.21 5.77
N ASN A 80 9.01 20.11 4.62
CA ASN A 80 9.20 21.00 3.48
C ASN A 80 8.07 22.03 3.31
N ARG A 81 6.96 21.93 4.05
CA ARG A 81 5.77 22.79 3.93
C ARG A 81 5.03 22.91 5.26
N THR A 82 4.72 24.13 5.69
CA THR A 82 3.87 24.41 6.87
C THR A 82 2.38 24.30 6.51
N GLN A 83 1.51 24.16 7.52
CA GLN A 83 0.06 24.30 7.37
C GLN A 83 -0.30 25.76 7.05
#